data_AF-A0AAG5CN97-F1
#
_entry.id   AF-A0AAG5CN97-F1
#
_cell.length_a   1.000
_cell.length_b   1.000
_cell.length_c   1.000
_cell.angle_alpha   90.00
_cell.angle_beta   90.00
_cell.angle_gamma   90.00
#
_symmetry.space_group_name_H-M   'P 1'
#
loop_
_entity.id
_entity.type
_entity.pdbx_description
1 polymer ?
#
loop_
_entity_poly.entity_id
_entity_poly.type
_entity_poly.pdbx_seq_one_letter_code
_entity_poly.pdbx_strand_id
1 'polypeptide(L)'
;MTILPDTIFAHTNNYLYVLSERSVIKLKVEHCGTFGYCSACLLSRVPYCGWRSLEKRCTVRTACQKDTIGARWISIGTGQQCIDFEMVVLDRVPIGQMSVVRIVIKTLPELPHNAQHRCVFGNATPIHANVMKEGLLCTTSPVNERPTIGDGLDHVLVPLSVRNSETNKAFVSRSLAFYDCTRKDSYRMCLLHWLQRTVDRCGR
;
A
#
# COMPACT_ATOMS: atom_id res chain seq x y z
N MET A 1 10.41 17.96 -37.44
CA MET A 1 11.33 16.88 -37.04
C MET A 1 10.94 15.65 -37.81
N THR A 2 11.78 15.22 -38.76
CA THR A 2 11.49 14.08 -39.64
C THR A 2 12.15 12.83 -39.06
N ILE A 3 11.40 11.74 -38.92
CA ILE A 3 11.92 10.43 -38.49
C ILE A 3 12.30 9.64 -39.74
N LEU A 4 13.52 9.11 -39.78
CA LEU A 4 14.02 8.26 -40.86
C LEU A 4 13.55 6.80 -40.66
N PRO A 5 13.40 6.01 -41.75
CA PRO A 5 12.83 4.65 -41.67
C PRO A 5 13.74 3.62 -40.96
N ASP A 6 15.04 3.91 -40.83
CA ASP A 6 16.06 2.99 -40.30
C ASP A 6 16.02 2.83 -38.77
N THR A 7 14.83 2.82 -38.15
CA THR A 7 14.70 2.63 -36.71
C THR A 7 15.01 1.18 -36.32
N ILE A 8 15.91 0.98 -35.35
CA ILE A 8 16.34 -0.36 -34.92
C ILE A 8 16.15 -0.56 -33.42
N PHE A 9 15.78 -1.77 -33.02
CA PHE A 9 15.80 -2.17 -31.62
C PHE A 9 17.24 -2.46 -31.17
N ALA A 10 17.57 -2.07 -29.94
CA ALA A 10 18.78 -2.57 -29.28
C ALA A 10 18.69 -4.09 -29.12
N HIS A 11 19.83 -4.79 -29.08
CA HIS A 11 19.88 -6.26 -28.89
C HIS A 11 19.09 -6.78 -27.66
N THR A 12 18.91 -5.94 -26.65
CA THR A 12 18.15 -6.28 -25.42
C THR A 12 16.64 -6.00 -25.52
N ASN A 13 16.15 -5.47 -26.65
CA ASN A 13 14.77 -5.01 -26.87
C ASN A 13 14.26 -3.94 -25.88
N ASN A 14 15.13 -3.35 -25.07
CA ASN A 14 14.77 -2.34 -24.07
C ASN A 14 14.77 -0.90 -24.62
N TYR A 15 15.42 -0.68 -25.76
CA TYR A 15 15.57 0.62 -26.39
C TYR A 15 15.31 0.55 -27.88
N LEU A 16 14.73 1.61 -28.42
CA LEU A 16 14.55 1.87 -29.84
C LEU A 16 15.46 3.03 -30.22
N TYR A 17 16.35 2.82 -31.19
CA TYR A 17 17.15 3.87 -31.77
C TYR A 17 16.38 4.47 -32.94
N VAL A 18 15.97 5.73 -32.79
CA VAL A 18 15.22 6.48 -33.79
C VAL A 18 16.17 7.46 -34.45
N LEU A 19 16.34 7.33 -35.75
CA LEU A 19 17.18 8.23 -36.54
C LEU A 19 16.36 9.43 -37.03
N SER A 20 16.96 10.60 -36.96
CA SER A 20 16.47 11.83 -37.60
C SER A 20 17.56 12.40 -38.49
N GLU A 21 17.24 13.41 -39.30
CA GLU A 21 18.19 14.06 -40.21
C GLU A 21 19.48 14.57 -39.53
N ARG A 22 19.44 14.88 -38.23
CA ARG A 22 20.56 15.52 -37.52
C ARG A 22 20.99 14.81 -36.24
N SER A 23 20.28 13.77 -35.82
CA SER A 23 20.57 13.10 -34.54
C SER A 23 20.01 11.68 -34.48
N VAL A 24 20.62 10.88 -33.61
CA VAL A 24 20.13 9.56 -33.21
C VAL A 24 19.56 9.67 -31.80
N ILE A 25 18.29 9.30 -31.63
CA ILE A 25 17.59 9.36 -30.35
C ILE A 25 17.43 7.94 -29.82
N LYS A 26 17.92 7.72 -28.61
CA LYS A 26 17.74 6.45 -27.89
C LYS A 26 16.48 6.54 -27.02
N LEU A 27 15.39 5.95 -27.50
CA LEU A 27 14.13 5.88 -26.77
C LEU A 27 14.07 4.60 -25.95
N LYS A 28 13.57 4.67 -24.72
CA LYS A 28 13.25 3.48 -23.95
C LYS A 28 11.93 2.91 -24.47
N VAL A 29 11.85 1.61 -24.69
CA VAL A 29 10.60 0.98 -25.18
C VAL A 29 9.54 0.97 -24.08
N GLU A 30 9.99 0.82 -22.83
CA GLU A 30 9.12 0.86 -21.67
C GLU A 30 9.07 2.26 -21.05
N HIS A 31 7.85 2.68 -20.72
CA HIS A 31 7.58 3.89 -19.93
C HIS A 31 6.63 3.58 -18.77
N CYS A 32 6.60 2.34 -18.27
CA CYS A 32 5.64 1.93 -17.25
C CYS A 32 5.82 2.75 -15.96
N GLY A 33 7.07 3.14 -15.64
CA GLY A 33 7.40 3.92 -14.45
C GLY A 33 6.74 5.30 -14.35
N THR A 34 6.09 5.81 -15.41
CA THR A 34 5.34 7.08 -15.35
C THR A 34 4.06 6.95 -14.53
N PHE A 35 3.53 5.75 -14.33
CA PHE A 35 2.32 5.52 -13.54
C PHE A 35 2.66 5.30 -12.07
N GLY A 36 2.42 6.34 -11.25
CA GLY A 36 2.82 6.36 -9.83
C GLY A 36 1.93 5.55 -8.87
N TYR A 37 0.77 5.08 -9.32
CA TYR A 37 -0.18 4.33 -8.48
C TYR A 37 -0.86 3.22 -9.28
N CYS A 38 -1.33 2.20 -8.55
CA CYS A 38 -1.82 0.96 -9.12
C CYS A 38 -2.94 1.16 -10.15
N SER A 39 -3.96 1.95 -9.82
CA SER A 39 -5.08 2.18 -10.73
C SER A 39 -4.62 2.88 -12.02
N ALA A 40 -3.72 3.88 -11.96
CA ALA A 40 -3.15 4.49 -13.16
C ALA A 40 -2.37 3.48 -14.02
N CYS A 41 -1.57 2.61 -13.39
CA CYS A 41 -0.83 1.57 -14.10
C CYS A 41 -1.77 0.62 -14.86
N LEU A 42 -2.82 0.13 -14.19
CA LEU A 42 -3.77 -0.79 -14.80
C LEU A 42 -4.69 -0.13 -15.83
N LEU A 43 -5.11 1.11 -15.59
CA LEU A 43 -5.99 1.87 -16.50
C LEU A 43 -5.26 2.42 -17.72
N SER A 44 -3.92 2.43 -17.73
CA SER A 44 -3.12 2.80 -18.91
C SER A 44 -3.36 1.87 -20.11
N ARG A 45 -3.84 0.64 -19.85
CA ARG A 45 -4.04 -0.42 -20.85
C ARG A 45 -2.80 -0.74 -21.69
N VAL A 46 -1.60 -0.39 -21.21
CA VAL A 46 -0.35 -0.71 -21.90
C VAL A 46 -0.05 -2.20 -21.70
N PRO A 47 0.00 -3.03 -22.77
CA PRO A 47 -0.01 -4.49 -22.65
C PRO A 47 1.17 -5.09 -21.87
N TYR A 48 2.33 -4.41 -21.88
CA TYR A 48 3.55 -4.86 -21.21
C TYR A 48 3.72 -4.30 -19.80
N CYS A 49 2.86 -3.36 -19.36
CA CYS A 49 2.93 -2.77 -18.04
C CYS A 49 2.05 -3.51 -17.03
N GLY A 50 2.56 -3.66 -15.82
CA GLY A 50 1.82 -4.17 -14.68
C GLY A 50 2.35 -3.60 -13.37
N TRP A 51 1.51 -3.68 -12.35
CA TRP A 51 1.78 -3.11 -11.05
C TRP A 51 2.47 -4.12 -10.14
N ARG A 52 3.64 -3.74 -9.62
CA ARG A 52 4.38 -4.51 -8.62
C ARG A 52 3.93 -4.10 -7.22
N SER A 53 2.98 -4.86 -6.66
CA SER A 53 2.19 -4.48 -5.50
C SER A 53 3.03 -4.16 -4.26
N LEU A 54 4.03 -5.00 -3.93
CA LEU A 54 4.88 -4.83 -2.75
C LEU A 54 5.94 -3.72 -2.88
N GLU A 55 6.18 -3.23 -4.09
CA GLU A 55 7.18 -2.20 -4.37
C GLU A 55 6.59 -0.85 -4.76
N LYS A 56 5.26 -0.76 -4.90
CA LYS A 56 4.52 0.43 -5.31
C LYS A 56 5.03 1.06 -6.61
N ARG A 57 5.26 0.23 -7.63
CA ARG A 57 5.72 0.74 -8.94
C ARG A 57 5.10 -0.02 -10.09
N CYS A 58 4.89 0.69 -11.19
CA CYS A 58 4.47 0.09 -12.45
C CYS A 58 5.72 -0.29 -13.26
N THR A 59 5.81 -1.55 -13.69
CA THR A 59 6.99 -2.11 -14.36
C THR A 59 6.60 -3.04 -15.50
N VAL A 60 7.57 -3.33 -16.37
CA VAL A 60 7.47 -4.45 -17.29
C VAL A 60 7.52 -5.79 -16.56
N ARG A 61 6.93 -6.83 -17.16
CA ARG A 61 6.91 -8.19 -16.60
C ARG A 61 8.32 -8.76 -16.39
N THR A 62 9.25 -8.48 -17.29
CA THR A 62 10.65 -8.99 -17.23
C THR A 62 11.46 -8.39 -16.09
N ALA A 63 11.04 -7.25 -15.52
CA ALA A 63 11.68 -6.67 -14.34
C ALA A 63 11.37 -7.47 -13.05
N CYS A 64 10.39 -8.38 -13.09
CA CYS A 64 10.11 -9.31 -12.00
C CYS A 64 10.99 -10.55 -12.11
N GLN A 65 12.18 -10.53 -11.51
CA GLN A 65 13.10 -11.67 -11.52
C GLN A 65 12.63 -12.88 -10.70
N LYS A 66 11.62 -12.76 -9.81
CA LYS A 66 11.22 -13.83 -8.86
C LYS A 66 9.73 -13.87 -8.45
N ASP A 67 8.87 -13.01 -9.00
CA ASP A 67 7.50 -12.84 -8.50
C ASP A 67 6.44 -13.55 -9.38
N THR A 68 6.56 -14.88 -9.53
CA THR A 68 5.50 -15.73 -10.13
C THR A 68 4.38 -16.08 -9.17
N ILE A 69 4.52 -15.74 -7.89
CA ILE A 69 3.51 -15.97 -6.85
C ILE A 69 2.43 -14.89 -6.96
N GLY A 70 1.16 -15.31 -7.07
CA GLY A 70 0.01 -14.48 -7.40
C GLY A 70 -0.15 -13.22 -6.53
N ALA A 71 -0.73 -12.17 -7.13
CA ALA A 71 -0.96 -10.82 -6.57
C ALA A 71 0.28 -9.90 -6.43
N ARG A 72 1.50 -10.39 -6.67
CA ARG A 72 2.73 -9.57 -6.60
C ARG A 72 2.95 -8.69 -7.82
N TRP A 73 2.59 -9.19 -9.01
CA TRP A 73 2.59 -8.43 -10.26
C TRP A 73 1.23 -8.59 -10.94
N ILE A 74 0.48 -7.50 -11.07
CA ILE A 74 -0.88 -7.50 -11.63
C ILE A 74 -0.94 -6.69 -12.91
N SER A 75 -1.69 -7.16 -13.91
CA SER A 75 -1.90 -6.46 -15.19
C SER A 75 -3.38 -6.48 -15.55
N ILE A 76 -3.76 -5.69 -16.56
CA ILE A 76 -5.17 -5.53 -16.96
C ILE A 76 -5.87 -6.87 -17.30
N GLY A 77 -5.14 -7.88 -17.74
CA GLY A 77 -5.67 -9.18 -18.14
C GLY A 77 -5.77 -10.23 -17.02
N THR A 78 -5.26 -9.96 -15.81
CA THR A 78 -5.23 -10.98 -14.74
C THR A 78 -6.54 -11.07 -13.94
N GLY A 79 -7.46 -10.12 -14.10
CA GLY A 79 -8.68 -10.01 -13.28
C GLY A 79 -8.41 -9.64 -11.81
N GLN A 80 -7.15 -9.39 -11.45
CA GLN A 80 -6.75 -9.03 -10.09
C GLN A 80 -6.90 -7.52 -9.87
N GLN A 81 -7.22 -7.14 -8.65
CA GLN A 81 -7.40 -5.74 -8.26
C GLN A 81 -6.22 -5.24 -7.45
N CYS A 82 -6.09 -3.91 -7.38
CA CYS A 82 -5.12 -3.25 -6.52
C CYS A 82 -5.34 -3.63 -5.06
N ILE A 83 -4.25 -3.85 -4.33
CA ILE A 83 -4.31 -4.03 -2.88
C ILE A 83 -4.85 -2.74 -2.26
N ASP A 84 -5.93 -2.86 -1.50
CA ASP A 84 -6.45 -1.79 -0.66
C ASP A 84 -7.03 -2.36 0.63
N PHE A 85 -7.16 -1.50 1.63
CA PHE A 85 -7.96 -1.77 2.82
C PHE A 85 -9.42 -1.84 2.41
N GLU A 86 -10.05 -2.98 2.68
CA GLU A 86 -11.50 -3.11 2.58
C GLU A 86 -12.16 -2.54 3.83
N MET A 87 -11.57 -2.83 4.99
CA MET A 87 -12.06 -2.35 6.29
C MET A 87 -10.94 -2.29 7.32
N VAL A 88 -11.03 -1.33 8.24
CA VAL A 88 -10.26 -1.31 9.48
C VAL A 88 -11.25 -1.36 10.63
N VAL A 89 -11.34 -2.51 11.28
CA VAL A 89 -12.12 -2.65 12.51
C VAL A 89 -11.31 -2.01 13.63
N LEU A 90 -11.94 -1.03 14.30
CA LEU A 90 -11.31 -0.16 15.29
C LEU A 90 -10.32 0.85 14.66
N ASP A 91 -10.83 1.70 13.78
CA ASP A 91 -10.11 2.83 13.15
C ASP A 91 -9.96 4.06 14.07
N ARG A 92 -10.53 3.99 15.28
CA ARG A 92 -10.42 5.01 16.33
C ARG A 92 -10.02 4.35 17.64
N VAL A 93 -8.88 4.74 18.19
CA VAL A 93 -8.29 4.11 19.38
C VAL A 93 -8.01 5.15 20.46
N PRO A 94 -8.35 4.89 21.74
CA PRO A 94 -7.96 5.78 22.82
C PRO A 94 -6.44 5.93 22.91
N ILE A 95 -5.94 7.17 22.98
CA ILE A 95 -4.50 7.47 22.92
C ILE A 95 -3.71 6.85 24.09
N GLY A 96 -4.34 6.66 25.25
CA GLY A 96 -3.71 6.04 26.43
C GLY A 96 -3.88 4.52 26.54
N GLN A 97 -4.55 3.85 25.60
CA GLN A 97 -4.86 2.42 25.70
C GLN A 97 -4.22 1.61 24.58
N MET A 98 -3.73 0.42 24.92
CA MET A 98 -3.37 -0.60 23.93
C MET A 98 -4.65 -1.25 23.39
N SER A 99 -4.72 -1.44 22.07
CA SER A 99 -5.83 -2.11 21.42
C SER A 99 -5.32 -3.02 20.29
N VAL A 100 -6.15 -3.97 19.87
CA VAL A 100 -5.89 -4.81 18.70
C VAL A 100 -6.77 -4.30 17.57
N VAL A 101 -6.16 -3.89 16.47
CA VAL A 101 -6.81 -3.43 15.25
C VAL A 101 -6.87 -4.60 14.28
N ARG A 102 -8.06 -4.87 13.75
CA ARG A 102 -8.26 -5.88 12.71
C ARG A 102 -8.39 -5.20 11.36
N ILE A 103 -7.54 -5.61 10.43
CA ILE A 103 -7.42 -5.03 9.11
C ILE A 103 -7.90 -6.06 8.10
N VAL A 104 -8.94 -5.73 7.32
CA VAL A 104 -9.41 -6.55 6.20
C VAL A 104 -8.81 -5.97 4.92
N ILE A 105 -8.07 -6.79 4.18
CA ILE A 105 -7.31 -6.35 3.00
C ILE A 105 -7.76 -7.16 1.80
N LYS A 106 -8.14 -6.45 0.74
CA LYS A 106 -8.46 -7.08 -0.53
C LYS A 106 -7.17 -7.55 -1.20
N THR A 107 -7.12 -8.83 -1.55
CA THR A 107 -6.02 -9.42 -2.32
C THR A 107 -4.66 -9.29 -1.59
N LEU A 108 -4.60 -9.70 -0.31
CA LEU A 108 -3.36 -9.72 0.47
C LEU A 108 -2.33 -10.67 -0.16
N PRO A 109 -1.12 -10.20 -0.54
CA PRO A 109 -0.11 -11.06 -1.16
C PRO A 109 0.45 -12.09 -0.20
N GLU A 110 0.64 -13.30 -0.70
CA GLU A 110 1.35 -14.35 0.01
C GLU A 110 2.85 -14.03 0.08
N LEU A 111 3.42 -14.33 1.25
CA LEU A 111 4.83 -14.13 1.54
C LEU A 111 5.54 -15.49 1.65
N PRO A 112 6.82 -15.61 1.23
CA PRO A 112 7.61 -16.79 1.52
C PRO A 112 7.79 -16.98 3.03
N HIS A 113 8.18 -18.19 3.45
CA HIS A 113 8.27 -18.59 4.86
C HIS A 113 9.14 -17.68 5.74
N ASN A 114 10.11 -16.96 5.16
CA ASN A 114 11.02 -16.06 5.88
C ASN A 114 10.56 -14.60 5.90
N ALA A 115 9.40 -14.29 5.31
CA ALA A 115 8.88 -12.95 5.19
C ALA A 115 7.59 -12.77 5.98
N GLN A 116 7.41 -11.57 6.54
CA GLN A 116 6.30 -11.26 7.43
C GLN A 116 5.71 -9.88 7.13
N HIS A 117 4.40 -9.78 7.29
CA HIS A 117 3.68 -8.51 7.27
C HIS A 117 3.87 -7.80 8.61
N ARG A 118 4.01 -6.46 8.56
CA ARG A 118 4.11 -5.59 9.74
C ARG A 118 3.21 -4.38 9.58
N CYS A 119 2.53 -4.01 10.65
CA CYS A 119 1.78 -2.77 10.75
C CYS A 119 2.68 -1.63 11.26
N VAL A 120 2.54 -0.46 10.67
CA VAL A 120 3.26 0.75 11.09
C VAL A 120 2.23 1.86 11.29
N PHE A 121 2.27 2.49 12.48
CA PHE A 121 1.36 3.56 12.87
C PHE A 121 2.15 4.89 12.86
N GLY A 122 2.01 5.69 11.80
CA GLY A 122 2.81 6.90 11.65
C GLY A 122 4.31 6.59 11.55
N ASN A 123 5.09 7.17 12.46
CA ASN A 123 6.53 6.96 12.56
C ASN A 123 6.93 5.96 13.65
N ALA A 124 5.96 5.28 14.27
CA ALA A 124 6.20 4.35 15.36
C ALA A 124 6.93 3.08 14.87
N THR A 125 7.45 2.34 15.85
CA THR A 125 8.12 1.07 15.61
C THR A 125 7.18 0.07 14.91
N PRO A 126 7.69 -0.69 13.93
CA PRO A 126 6.88 -1.63 13.15
C PRO A 126 6.48 -2.86 13.96
N ILE A 127 5.19 -3.16 13.96
CA ILE A 127 4.57 -4.20 14.79
C ILE A 127 4.30 -5.44 13.95
N HIS A 128 4.64 -6.61 14.48
CA HIS A 128 4.35 -7.88 13.81
C HIS A 128 2.85 -8.07 13.62
N ALA A 129 2.44 -8.38 12.40
CA ALA A 129 1.05 -8.65 12.07
C ALA A 129 0.77 -10.14 12.12
N ASN A 130 -0.32 -10.52 12.78
CA ASN A 130 -0.83 -11.88 12.73
C ASN A 130 -1.71 -12.03 11.48
N VAL A 131 -1.33 -12.92 10.57
CA VAL A 131 -2.06 -13.12 9.31
C VAL A 131 -3.32 -13.94 9.57
N MET A 132 -4.45 -13.44 9.11
CA MET A 132 -5.75 -14.13 9.10
C MET A 132 -6.17 -14.44 7.67
N LYS A 133 -7.21 -15.27 7.52
CA LYS A 133 -7.74 -15.67 6.21
C LYS A 133 -8.18 -14.46 5.35
N GLU A 134 -8.75 -13.43 5.99
CA GLU A 134 -9.27 -12.22 5.35
C GLU A 134 -8.41 -10.95 5.56
N GLY A 135 -7.25 -11.04 6.23
CA GLY A 135 -6.42 -9.86 6.48
C GLY A 135 -5.39 -10.02 7.60
N LEU A 136 -5.27 -9.00 8.46
CA LEU A 136 -4.21 -8.88 9.47
C LEU A 136 -4.77 -8.45 10.83
N LEU A 137 -4.16 -8.95 11.91
CA LEU A 137 -4.34 -8.45 13.27
C LEU A 137 -3.05 -7.79 13.76
N CYS A 138 -3.18 -6.57 14.28
CA CYS A 138 -2.04 -5.82 14.81
C CYS A 138 -2.39 -5.17 16.14
N THR A 139 -1.50 -5.28 17.11
CA THR A 139 -1.55 -4.41 18.30
C THR A 139 -1.21 -2.98 17.87
N THR A 140 -1.82 -1.99 18.52
CA THR A 140 -1.50 -0.57 18.30
C THR A 140 -0.11 -0.23 18.80
N SER A 141 0.46 0.88 18.30
CA SER A 141 1.76 1.38 18.76
C SER A 141 1.83 1.61 20.28
N PRO A 142 3.02 1.43 20.88
CA PRO A 142 3.28 1.80 22.27
C PRO A 142 2.85 3.25 22.54
N VAL A 143 2.28 3.50 23.73
CA VAL A 143 1.73 4.83 24.08
C VAL A 143 2.78 5.93 24.02
N ASN A 144 4.02 5.62 24.38
CA ASN A 144 5.18 6.53 24.34
C ASN A 144 5.64 6.90 22.92
N GLU A 145 5.22 6.15 21.89
CA GLU A 145 5.57 6.43 20.48
C GLU A 145 4.40 7.09 19.72
N ARG A 146 3.28 7.36 20.39
CA ARG A 146 2.13 8.02 19.77
C ARG A 146 2.35 9.52 19.68
N PRO A 147 1.89 10.18 18.60
CA PRO A 147 1.95 11.63 18.51
C PRO A 147 1.02 12.27 19.54
N THR A 148 1.43 13.43 20.04
CA THR A 148 0.60 14.24 20.93
C THR A 148 -0.59 14.84 20.17
N ILE A 149 -1.75 14.89 20.82
CA ILE A 149 -2.92 15.57 20.24
C ILE A 149 -2.73 17.08 20.43
N GLY A 150 -2.74 17.82 19.32
CA GLY A 150 -2.56 19.28 19.32
C GLY A 150 -3.61 20.02 20.15
N ASP A 151 -3.30 21.25 20.55
CA ASP A 151 -4.19 22.07 21.37
C ASP A 151 -5.52 22.33 20.65
N GLY A 152 -6.63 22.21 21.37
CA GLY A 152 -7.98 22.37 20.81
C GLY A 152 -8.48 21.22 19.94
N LEU A 153 -7.70 20.15 19.76
CA LEU A 153 -8.13 18.94 19.05
C LEU A 153 -8.51 17.83 20.05
N ASP A 154 -9.41 16.94 19.66
CA ASP A 154 -9.79 15.73 20.44
C ASP A 154 -9.08 14.45 19.95
N HIS A 155 -8.50 14.50 18.75
CA HIS A 155 -7.82 13.38 18.13
C HIS A 155 -6.64 13.81 17.23
N VAL A 156 -5.79 12.84 16.91
CA VAL A 156 -4.71 12.96 15.93
C VAL A 156 -4.83 11.81 14.92
N LEU A 157 -4.74 12.13 13.63
CA LEU A 157 -4.75 11.15 12.56
C LEU A 157 -3.33 10.67 12.28
N VAL A 158 -3.15 9.35 12.28
CA VAL A 158 -1.88 8.70 11.94
C VAL A 158 -2.08 7.78 10.73
N PRO A 159 -1.11 7.70 9.80
CA PRO A 159 -1.18 6.73 8.73
C PRO A 159 -0.90 5.33 9.30
N LEU A 160 -1.94 4.50 9.35
CA LEU A 160 -1.80 3.05 9.50
C LEU A 160 -1.37 2.48 8.14
N SER A 161 -0.21 1.84 8.10
CA SER A 161 0.31 1.24 6.88
C SER A 161 0.76 -0.20 7.10
N VAL A 162 0.66 -0.99 6.04
CA VAL A 162 1.14 -2.37 6.04
C VAL A 162 2.38 -2.45 5.16
N ARG A 163 3.45 -2.99 5.73
CA ARG A 163 4.73 -3.22 5.05
C ARG A 163 5.16 -4.67 5.18
N ASN A 164 5.92 -5.13 4.20
CA ASN A 164 6.54 -6.46 4.23
C ASN A 164 8.01 -6.33 4.62
N SER A 165 8.53 -7.31 5.38
CA SER A 165 9.95 -7.41 5.73
C SER A 165 10.91 -7.62 4.54
N GLU A 166 10.45 -8.14 3.39
CA GLU A 166 11.28 -8.32 2.18
C GLU A 166 11.75 -6.98 1.61
N THR A 167 10.81 -6.05 1.40
CA THR A 167 11.10 -4.75 0.76
C THR A 167 11.30 -3.64 1.78
N ASN A 168 10.85 -3.84 3.02
CA ASN A 168 10.71 -2.82 4.06
C ASN A 168 9.90 -1.59 3.62
N LYS A 169 9.09 -1.73 2.56
CA LYS A 169 8.23 -0.68 2.02
C LYS A 169 6.77 -0.94 2.39
N ALA A 170 6.08 0.12 2.83
CA ALA A 170 4.64 0.08 2.99
C ALA A 170 3.99 -0.02 1.61
N PHE A 171 3.12 -1.00 1.39
CA PHE A 171 2.41 -1.19 0.11
C PHE A 171 0.98 -0.65 0.12
N VAL A 172 0.39 -0.44 1.30
CA VAL A 172 -0.95 0.14 1.46
C VAL A 172 -0.99 1.00 2.74
N SER A 173 -1.79 2.07 2.76
CA SER A 173 -2.01 2.88 3.97
C SER A 173 -3.42 3.50 4.03
N ARG A 174 -3.94 3.69 5.24
CA ARG A 174 -5.14 4.49 5.56
C ARG A 174 -4.93 5.27 6.85
N SER A 175 -5.77 6.28 7.09
CA SER A 175 -5.73 7.07 8.33
C SER A 175 -6.42 6.32 9.46
N LEU A 176 -5.83 6.36 10.65
CA LEU A 176 -6.37 5.88 11.93
C LEU A 176 -6.33 7.02 12.94
N ALA A 177 -7.34 7.15 13.79
CA ALA A 177 -7.38 8.21 14.79
C ALA A 177 -6.97 7.70 16.18
N PHE A 178 -6.00 8.37 16.81
CA PHE A 178 -5.82 8.30 18.25
C PHE A 178 -6.56 9.46 18.90
N TYR A 179 -7.43 9.19 19.88
CA TYR A 179 -8.28 10.20 20.50
C TYR A 179 -8.20 10.20 22.02
N ASP A 180 -8.57 11.30 22.67
CA ASP A 180 -8.57 11.45 24.12
C ASP A 180 -9.95 11.86 24.63
N CYS A 181 -10.60 10.97 25.40
CA CYS A 181 -11.94 11.21 25.96
C CYS A 181 -12.01 12.32 27.03
N THR A 182 -10.87 12.77 27.55
CA THR A 182 -10.84 13.80 28.59
C THR A 182 -11.04 15.20 28.02
N ARG A 183 -10.95 15.36 26.69
CA ARG A 183 -11.10 16.65 26.01
C ARG A 183 -12.57 16.94 25.72
N LYS A 184 -12.98 18.19 25.91
CA LYS A 184 -14.40 18.59 25.88
C LYS A 184 -15.11 18.26 24.56
N ASP A 185 -14.39 18.21 23.44
CA ASP A 185 -14.95 17.96 22.11
C ASP A 185 -14.90 16.47 21.65
N SER A 186 -14.42 15.55 22.50
CA SER A 186 -14.22 14.13 22.13
C SER A 186 -15.47 13.25 22.25
N TYR A 187 -16.62 13.80 22.66
CA TYR A 187 -17.82 13.02 23.02
C TYR A 187 -18.28 12.09 21.87
N ARG A 188 -18.25 12.60 20.63
CA ARG A 188 -18.60 11.82 19.43
C ARG A 188 -17.62 10.66 19.20
N MET A 189 -16.32 10.87 19.40
CA MET A 189 -15.30 9.82 19.22
C MET A 189 -15.43 8.71 20.26
N CYS A 190 -15.69 9.06 21.52
CA CYS A 190 -15.90 8.09 22.61
C CYS A 190 -17.15 7.23 22.36
N LEU A 191 -18.25 7.84 21.91
CA LEU A 191 -19.47 7.14 21.51
C LEU A 191 -19.23 6.17 20.35
N LEU A 192 -18.54 6.62 19.29
CA LEU A 192 -18.23 5.78 18.13
C LEU A 192 -17.36 4.58 18.49
N HIS A 193 -16.33 4.77 19.33
CA HIS A 193 -15.49 3.66 19.80
C HIS A 193 -16.29 2.66 20.66
N TRP A 194 -17.18 3.14 21.53
CA TRP A 194 -18.07 2.25 22.29
C TRP A 194 -18.93 1.40 21.35
N LEU A 195 -19.56 2.00 20.34
CA LEU A 195 -20.37 1.29 19.34
C LEU A 195 -19.56 0.25 18.56
N GLN A 196 -18.34 0.58 18.13
CA GLN A 196 -17.45 -0.37 17.43
C GLN A 196 -17.13 -1.58 18.31
N ARG A 197 -16.86 -1.37 19.61
CA ARG A 197 -16.60 -2.47 20.55
C ARG A 197 -17.85 -3.30 20.88
N THR A 198 -19.05 -2.75 20.83
CA THR A 198 -20.30 -3.53 21.04
C THR A 198 -20.65 -4.35 19.81
N VAL A 199 -20.48 -3.83 18.60
CA VAL A 199 -20.70 -4.60 17.36
C VAL A 199 -19.77 -5.82 17.30
N ASP A 200 -18.48 -5.67 17.64
CA ASP A 200 -17.53 -6.80 17.72
C ASP A 200 -17.89 -7.84 18.80
N ARG A 201 -18.61 -7.43 19.85
CA ARG A 201 -19.03 -8.33 20.95
C ARG A 201 -20.36 -9.04 20.67
N CYS A 202 -21.27 -8.44 19.93
CA CYS A 202 -22.54 -9.05 19.55
C CYS A 202 -22.43 -9.94 18.29
N GLY A 203 -21.35 -9.83 17.51
CA GLY A 203 -21.09 -10.67 16.34
C GLY A 203 -20.35 -11.99 16.61
N ARG A 204 -20.26 -12.42 17.88
CA ARG A 204 -19.75 -13.75 18.27
C ARG A 204 -20.85 -14.64 18.83
#